data_AF-A0A2G2WRJ8-F1
#
_entry.id   AF-A0A2G2WRJ8-F1
#
_cell.length_a   1.000
_cell.length_b   1.000
_cell.length_c   1.000
_cell.angle_alpha   90.00
_cell.angle_beta   90.00
_cell.angle_gamma   90.00
#
_symmetry.space_group_name_H-M   'P 1'
#
loop_
_entity.id
_entity.type
_entity.pdbx_description
1 polymer ?
#
loop_
_entity_poly.entity_id
_entity_poly.type
_entity_poly.pdbx_seq_one_letter_code
_entity_poly.pdbx_strand_id
1 'polypeptide(L)'
;MEINSENLANNELISEVVVVIVPLQAQGHLNQLLQFACLISSYGLSVYYVGLANYNHQAKVRANALNPSDIAKIHFHDFPSRQDFA
;
A
#
# COMPACT_ATOMS: atom_id res chain seq x y z
N MET A 1 -34.96 -6.41 -27.21
CA MET A 1 -33.72 -5.63 -27.01
C MET A 1 -32.68 -6.59 -26.49
N GLU A 2 -31.90 -7.17 -27.40
CA GLU A 2 -30.72 -7.93 -27.03
C GLU A 2 -29.68 -6.92 -26.55
N ILE A 3 -29.41 -6.96 -25.25
CA ILE A 3 -28.28 -6.24 -24.66
C ILE A 3 -27.00 -6.95 -25.12
N ASN A 4 -26.29 -6.34 -26.06
CA ASN A 4 -25.03 -6.85 -26.60
C ASN A 4 -24.02 -7.09 -25.46
N SER A 5 -23.77 -8.36 -25.15
CA SER A 5 -22.83 -8.82 -24.12
C SER A 5 -21.40 -8.30 -24.32
N GLU A 6 -21.07 -7.86 -25.53
CA GLU A 6 -19.77 -7.31 -25.91
C GLU A 6 -19.49 -5.92 -25.29
N ASN A 7 -20.53 -5.12 -24.99
CA ASN A 7 -20.34 -3.81 -24.34
C ASN A 7 -20.09 -3.90 -22.82
N LEU A 8 -20.41 -5.05 -22.20
CA LEU A 8 -20.12 -5.28 -20.78
C LEU A 8 -18.65 -5.65 -20.58
N ALA A 9 -18.08 -6.46 -21.48
CA ALA A 9 -16.69 -6.88 -21.44
C ALA A 9 -15.68 -5.74 -21.69
N ASN A 10 -16.06 -4.73 -22.48
CA ASN A 10 -15.19 -3.59 -22.78
C ASN A 10 -15.02 -2.62 -21.60
N ASN A 11 -15.90 -2.68 -20.59
CA ASN A 11 -15.80 -1.84 -19.39
C ASN A 11 -15.04 -2.54 -18.24
N GLU A 12 -14.68 -3.82 -18.39
CA GLU A 12 -13.90 -4.59 -17.39
C GLU A 12 -12.39 -4.59 -17.67
N LEU A 13 -11.94 -4.06 -18.80
CA LEU A 13 -10.51 -3.85 -19.09
C LEU A 13 -10.00 -2.47 -18.67
N ILE A 14 -10.58 -1.90 -17.60
CA ILE A 14 -9.90 -0.83 -16.88
C ILE A 14 -8.71 -1.50 -16.20
N SER A 15 -7.53 -1.40 -16.80
CA SER A 15 -6.29 -1.88 -16.19
C SER A 15 -6.20 -1.31 -14.77
N GLU A 16 -6.33 -2.17 -13.77
CA GLU A 16 -6.25 -1.77 -12.36
C GLU A 16 -4.87 -1.14 -12.12
N VAL A 17 -4.85 0.14 -11.75
CA VAL A 17 -3.60 0.85 -11.47
C VAL A 17 -3.18 0.52 -10.05
N VAL A 18 -1.98 -0.04 -9.91
CA VAL A 18 -1.39 -0.43 -8.63
C VAL A 18 -0.16 0.44 -8.35
N VAL A 19 -0.01 0.87 -7.10
CA VAL A 19 1.15 1.65 -6.65
C VAL A 19 1.98 0.81 -5.69
N VAL A 20 3.26 0.63 -6.00
CA VAL A 20 4.23 -0.06 -5.12
C VAL A 20 5.18 0.97 -4.52
N ILE A 21 5.23 1.03 -3.20
CA ILE A 21 6.09 1.93 -2.44
C ILE A 21 7.16 1.10 -1.75
N VAL A 22 8.42 1.39 -2.07
CA VAL A 22 9.60 0.74 -1.50
C VAL A 22 10.39 1.79 -0.69
N PRO A 23 10.30 1.78 0.65
CA PRO A 23 11.02 2.73 1.49
C PRO A 23 12.53 2.49 1.46
N LEU A 24 13.29 3.56 1.25
CA LEU A 24 14.71 3.59 1.58
C LEU A 24 14.87 3.82 3.09
N GLN A 25 15.68 2.99 3.74
CA GLN A 25 15.80 2.95 5.19
C GLN A 25 16.72 4.07 5.69
N ALA A 26 16.16 5.26 5.90
CA ALA A 26 16.81 6.37 6.59
C ALA A 26 15.89 6.87 7.73
N GLN A 27 16.50 7.17 8.89
CA GLN A 27 15.91 7.11 10.24
C GLN A 27 14.63 7.95 10.51
N GLY A 28 14.15 8.77 9.58
CA GLY A 28 12.92 9.58 9.70
C GLY A 28 11.92 9.45 8.55
N HIS A 29 12.26 8.79 7.44
CA HIS A 29 11.44 8.86 6.22
C HIS A 29 10.32 7.82 6.15
N LEU A 30 10.36 6.76 6.96
CA LEU A 30 9.34 5.71 6.93
C LEU A 30 7.94 6.24 7.28
N ASN A 31 7.84 7.13 8.27
CA ASN A 31 6.56 7.69 8.70
C ASN A 31 5.98 8.65 7.64
N GLN A 32 6.81 9.53 7.09
CA GLN A 32 6.40 10.44 6.01
C GLN A 32 5.97 9.66 4.76
N LEU A 33 6.70 8.59 4.43
CA LEU A 33 6.36 7.76 3.28
C LEU A 33 5.06 6.96 3.51
N LEU A 34 4.79 6.54 4.75
CA LEU A 34 3.51 5.91 5.09
C LEU A 34 2.33 6.91 5.04
N GLN A 35 2.55 8.16 5.44
CA GLN A 35 1.56 9.24 5.23
C GLN A 35 1.29 9.47 3.75
N PHE A 36 2.35 9.49 2.93
CA PHE A 36 2.23 9.57 1.48
C PHE A 36 1.45 8.38 0.91
N ALA A 37 1.72 7.16 1.38
CA ALA A 37 0.97 5.97 0.98
C ALA A 37 -0.54 6.09 1.27
N CYS A 38 -0.90 6.58 2.46
CA CYS A 38 -2.30 6.82 2.84
C CYS A 38 -2.96 7.87 1.93
N LEU A 39 -2.24 8.95 1.60
CA LEU A 39 -2.73 9.98 0.67
C LEU A 39 -2.99 9.38 -0.72
N ILE A 40 -2.08 8.59 -1.26
CA ILE A 40 -2.28 7.93 -2.56
C ILE A 40 -3.47 6.96 -2.52
N SER A 41 -3.60 6.17 -1.45
CA SER A 41 -4.72 5.25 -1.28
C SER A 41 -6.08 5.96 -1.20
N SER A 42 -6.11 7.21 -0.71
CA SER A 42 -7.35 8.01 -0.65
C SER A 42 -7.97 8.30 -2.02
N TYR A 43 -7.21 8.18 -3.11
CA TYR A 43 -7.70 8.29 -4.48
C TYR A 43 -8.33 6.99 -5.03
N GLY A 44 -8.50 5.96 -4.19
CA GLY A 44 -9.07 4.67 -4.59
C GLY A 44 -8.08 3.73 -5.28
N LEU A 45 -6.78 3.99 -5.14
CA LEU A 45 -5.72 3.16 -5.71
C LEU A 45 -5.29 2.05 -4.74
N SER A 46 -5.01 0.87 -5.29
CA SER A 46 -4.39 -0.24 -4.57
C SER A 46 -2.92 0.10 -4.28
N VAL A 47 -2.57 0.31 -3.00
CA VAL A 47 -1.22 0.71 -2.56
C VAL A 47 -0.55 -0.40 -1.77
N TYR A 48 0.65 -0.79 -2.22
CA TYR A 48 1.48 -1.81 -1.60
C TYR A 48 2.73 -1.19 -0.98
N TYR A 49 2.92 -1.39 0.32
CA TYR A 49 4.07 -0.90 1.07
C TYR A 49 5.02 -2.05 1.36
N VAL A 50 6.15 -2.07 0.65
CA VAL A 50 7.02 -3.24 0.54
C VAL A 50 8.35 -2.98 1.23
N GLY A 51 8.66 -3.69 2.31
CA GLY A 51 9.86 -3.41 3.11
C GLY A 51 10.21 -4.54 4.07
N LEU A 52 11.29 -4.39 4.83
CA LEU A 52 11.64 -5.39 5.86
C LEU A 52 10.63 -5.32 7.02
N ALA A 53 10.30 -6.49 7.59
CA ALA A 53 9.29 -6.65 8.64
C ALA A 53 9.52 -5.70 9.82
N ASN A 54 10.76 -5.59 10.30
CA ASN A 54 11.12 -4.72 11.42
C ASN A 54 10.88 -3.23 11.14
N TYR A 55 11.12 -2.77 9.91
CA TYR A 55 10.90 -1.38 9.51
C TYR A 55 9.43 -1.09 9.25
N ASN A 56 8.70 -2.00 8.62
CA ASN A 56 7.26 -1.86 8.41
C ASN A 56 6.52 -1.82 9.75
N HIS A 57 6.90 -2.68 10.70
CA HIS A 57 6.37 -2.65 12.06
C HIS A 57 6.65 -1.30 12.74
N GLN A 58 7.89 -0.81 12.67
CA GLN A 58 8.23 0.51 13.23
C GLN A 58 7.44 1.65 12.58
N ALA A 59 7.23 1.61 11.26
CA ALA A 59 6.44 2.60 10.54
C ALA A 59 4.98 2.59 11.05
N LYS A 60 4.37 1.41 11.20
CA LYS A 60 3.01 1.23 11.74
C LYS A 60 2.89 1.75 13.17
N VAL A 61 3.82 1.40 14.06
CA VAL A 61 3.81 1.85 15.48
C VAL A 61 4.00 3.36 15.60
N ARG A 62 4.73 3.99 14.67
CA ARG A 62 4.97 5.44 14.65
C ARG A 62 3.86 6.22 13.95
N ALA A 63 2.92 5.54 13.30
CA ALA A 63 1.80 6.14 12.56
C ALA A 63 0.66 6.67 13.45
N ASN A 64 0.91 6.99 14.74
CA ASN A 64 -0.11 7.35 15.73
C ASN A 64 -0.95 8.60 15.35
N ALA A 65 -0.49 9.42 14.40
CA ALA A 65 -1.21 10.58 13.88
C ALA A 65 -2.10 10.27 12.66
N LEU A 66 -2.06 9.06 12.12
CA LEU A 66 -2.86 8.63 10.97
C LEU A 66 -4.12 7.90 11.45
N ASN A 67 -5.22 8.05 10.71
CA ASN A 67 -6.44 7.33 11.01
C ASN A 67 -6.23 5.82 10.76
N PRO A 68 -6.66 4.93 11.68
CA PRO A 68 -6.54 3.49 11.48
C PRO A 68 -7.20 2.99 10.19
N SER A 69 -8.29 3.64 9.76
CA SER A 69 -8.99 3.33 8.51
C SER A 69 -8.18 3.62 7.25
N ASP A 70 -7.25 4.57 7.30
CA ASP A 70 -6.40 4.91 6.16
C ASP A 70 -5.22 3.94 6.07
N ILE A 71 -4.65 3.56 7.21
CA ILE A 71 -3.61 2.53 7.28
C ILE A 71 -4.15 1.16 6.84
N ALA A 72 -5.40 0.83 7.18
CA ALA A 72 -6.02 -0.44 6.82
C ALA A 72 -6.18 -0.65 5.30
N LYS A 73 -6.13 0.42 4.49
CA LYS A 73 -6.17 0.34 3.02
C LYS A 73 -4.82 0.04 2.40
N ILE A 74 -3.74 0.06 3.18
CA ILE A 74 -2.37 -0.18 2.71
C ILE A 74 -2.03 -1.67 2.81
N HIS A 75 -1.60 -2.26 1.71
CA HIS A 75 -1.14 -3.65 1.64
C HIS A 75 0.34 -3.74 2.02
N PHE A 76 0.64 -4.12 3.26
CA PHE A 76 2.02 -4.28 3.70
C PHE A 76 2.59 -5.64 3.25
N HIS A 77 3.77 -5.60 2.63
CA HIS A 77 4.58 -6.78 2.35
C HIS A 77 5.84 -6.74 3.18
N ASP A 78 5.91 -7.65 4.15
CA ASP A 78 7.00 -7.80 5.08
C ASP A 78 8.00 -8.82 4.54
N PHE A 79 9.20 -8.36 4.19
CA PHE A 79 10.33 -9.22 3.90
C PHE A 79 11.08 -9.59 5.17
N PRO A 80 11.58 -10.84 5.28
CA PRO A 80 12.33 -11.26 6.45
C PRO A 80 13.63 -10.44 6.55
N SER A 81 13.87 -9.92 7.74
CA SER A 81 15.11 -9.29 8.13
C SER A 81 16.08 -10.35 8.65
N ARG A 82 17.39 -10.06 8.64
CA ARG A 82 18.42 -10.97 9.18
C ARG A 82 18.18 -11.38 10.64
N GLN A 83 17.38 -10.62 11.40
CA GLN A 83 17.03 -10.92 12.80
C GLN A 83 15.90 -11.97 12.93
N ASP A 84 15.15 -12.25 11.87
CA ASP A 84 14.05 -13.23 11.89
C ASP A 84 14.54 -14.68 11.73
N PHE A 85 15.85 -14.87 11.49
CA PHE A 85 16.52 -16.17 11.36
C PHE A 85 17.51 -16.45 12.49
N ALA A 86 17.53 -15.61 13.54
CA ALA A 86 18.45 -15.69 14.67
C ALA A 86 17.79 -16.35 15.90
#